data_AF-A0A1G7VRZ0-F1
#
_entry.id   AF-A0A1G7VRZ0-F1
#
_cell.length_a   1.000
_cell.length_b   1.000
_cell.length_c   1.000
_cell.angle_alpha   90.00
_cell.angle_beta   90.00
_cell.angle_gamma   90.00
#
_symmetry.space_group_name_H-M   'P 1'
#
loop_
_entity.id
_entity.type
_entity.pdbx_description
1 polymer ?
#
loop_
_entity_poly.entity_id
_entity_poly.type
_entity_poly.pdbx_seq_one_letter_code
_entity_poly.pdbx_strand_id
1 'polypeptide(L)' 'MKECIACHSGQIKQVDIKTRDDVFTLIENSEVVVNPQSQNIIKFVCLNCGFINLYAEDYF' A
#
# COMPACT_ATOMS: atom_id res chain seq x y z
N MET A 1 -7.20 10.51 -10.19
CA MET A 1 -6.41 10.02 -11.34
C MET A 1 -5.13 9.44 -10.76
N LYS A 2 -4.96 8.12 -10.67
CA LYS A 2 -3.77 7.53 -10.03
C LYS A 2 -2.67 7.49 -11.07
N GLU A 3 -1.76 8.45 -11.02
CA GLU A 3 -0.47 8.43 -11.73
C GLU A 3 0.61 7.90 -10.79
N CYS A 4 1.65 7.28 -11.35
CA CYS A 4 2.73 6.75 -10.53
C CYS A 4 3.49 7.92 -9.90
N ILE A 5 3.54 8.01 -8.57
CA ILE A 5 4.22 9.12 -7.88
C ILE A 5 5.72 9.24 -8.25
N ALA A 6 6.37 8.13 -8.62
CA ALA A 6 7.78 8.13 -8.96
C ALA A 6 8.11 8.52 -10.42
N CYS A 7 7.22 8.27 -11.38
CA CYS A 7 7.52 8.49 -12.82
C CYS A 7 6.38 9.16 -13.61
N HIS A 8 5.29 9.53 -12.93
CA HIS A 8 4.09 10.17 -13.49
C HIS A 8 3.41 9.39 -14.63
N SER A 9 3.77 8.13 -14.85
CA SER A 9 3.09 7.27 -15.81
C SER A 9 1.68 6.92 -15.33
N GLY A 10 0.71 6.97 -16.24
CA GLY A 10 -0.65 6.47 -16.02
C GLY A 10 -0.79 4.94 -16.14
N GLN A 11 0.30 4.24 -16.45
CA GLN A 11 0.32 2.77 -16.57
C GLN A 11 0.40 2.11 -15.18
N ILE A 12 -0.73 2.07 -14.47
CA ILE A 12 -0.82 1.51 -13.13
C ILE A 12 -1.86 0.40 -13.08
N LYS A 13 -1.53 -0.67 -12.34
CA LYS A 13 -2.40 -1.83 -12.15
C LYS A 13 -2.60 -2.10 -10.67
N GLN A 14 -3.85 -2.27 -10.25
CA GLN A 14 -4.14 -2.80 -8.91
C GLN A 14 -3.70 -4.26 -8.84
N VAL A 15 -2.99 -4.61 -7.77
CA VAL A 15 -2.45 -5.95 -7.55
C VAL A 15 -2.75 -6.40 -6.13
N ASP A 16 -2.74 -7.71 -5.93
CA ASP A 16 -2.67 -8.27 -4.59
C ASP A 16 -1.25 -8.77 -4.33
N ILE A 17 -0.60 -8.21 -3.32
CA ILE A 17 0.74 -8.61 -2.86
C ILE A 17 0.53 -9.41 -1.58
N LYS A 18 0.73 -10.73 -1.67
CA LYS A 18 0.65 -11.65 -0.54
C LYS A 18 2.04 -11.80 0.07
N THR A 19 2.21 -11.33 1.30
CA THR A 19 3.37 -11.67 2.13
C THR A 19 3.08 -12.98 2.85
N ARG A 20 4.11 -13.64 3.40
CA ARG A 20 3.99 -14.98 4.03
C ARG A 20 2.90 -15.03 5.12
N ASP A 21 2.72 -13.92 5.84
CA ASP A 21 1.79 -13.84 6.96
C ASP A 21 0.54 -13.00 6.63
N ASP A 22 0.44 -12.43 5.43
CA ASP A 22 -0.67 -11.62 4.90
C ASP A 22 -1.16 -10.45 5.80
N VAL A 23 -0.38 -10.10 6.83
CA VAL A 23 -0.69 -9.01 7.77
C VAL A 23 0.23 -7.81 7.52
N PHE A 24 -0.38 -6.64 7.35
CA PHE A 24 0.31 -5.35 7.44
C PHE A 24 0.21 -4.85 8.89
N THR A 25 1.35 -4.53 9.49
CA THR A 25 1.41 -3.92 10.83
C THR A 25 1.86 -2.47 10.69
N LEU A 26 1.03 -1.54 11.14
CA LEU A 26 1.43 -0.14 11.30
C LEU A 26 2.25 0.00 12.58
N ILE A 27 3.47 0.54 12.45
CA ILE A 27 4.34 0.86 13.59
C ILE A 27 4.56 2.37 13.56
N GLU A 28 4.11 3.07 14.60
CA GLU A 28 4.27 4.52 14.75
C GLU A 28 5.21 4.79 15.93
N ASN A 29 6.24 5.62 15.73
CA ASN A 29 7.20 5.99 16.79
C ASN A 29 7.85 4.81 17.55
N SER A 30 8.02 3.66 16.89
CA SER A 30 8.52 2.40 17.48
C SER A 30 7.60 1.76 18.52
N GLU A 31 6.38 2.26 18.68
CA GLU A 31 5.34 1.63 19.48
C GLU A 31 4.40 0.84 18.56
N VAL A 32 4.18 -0.41 18.90
CA VAL A 32 3.18 -1.24 18.21
C VAL A 32 1.82 -0.81 18.72
N VAL A 33 1.00 -0.22 17.85
CA VAL A 33 -0.39 0.09 18.19
C VAL A 33 -1.11 -1.23 18.46
N VAL A 34 -1.51 -1.47 19.72
CA VAL A 34 -1.99 -2.79 20.22
C VAL A 34 -3.40 -3.15 19.70
N ASN A 35 -3.99 -2.31 18.86
CA ASN A 35 -5.26 -2.60 18.20
C ASN A 35 -5.34 -1.80 16.89
N PRO A 36 -4.48 -2.08 15.89
CA PRO A 36 -4.61 -1.43 14.61
C PRO A 36 -5.91 -1.97 14.01
N GLN A 37 -6.91 -1.11 13.83
CA GLN A 37 -8.03 -1.46 12.96
C GLN A 37 -7.43 -2.07 11.69
N SER A 38 -7.87 -3.27 11.31
CA SER A 38 -7.35 -3.96 10.13
C SER A 38 -7.49 -3.01 8.94
N GLN A 39 -6.39 -2.35 8.55
CA GLN A 39 -6.44 -1.39 7.46
C GLN A 39 -6.48 -2.20 6.18
N ASN A 40 -7.56 -2.06 5.42
CA ASN A 40 -7.55 -2.61 4.07
C ASN A 40 -6.53 -1.83 3.24
N ILE A 41 -5.44 -2.49 2.84
CA ILE A 41 -4.39 -1.89 2.03
C ILE A 41 -4.61 -2.24 0.57
N ILE A 42 -5.03 -1.26 -0.25
CA ILE A 42 -5.03 -1.43 -1.70
C ILE A 42 -3.62 -1.20 -2.24
N LYS A 43 -3.15 -2.13 -3.06
CA LYS A 43 -1.80 -2.12 -3.63
C LYS A 43 -1.89 -1.85 -5.14
N PHE A 44 -1.02 -0.98 -5.64
CA PHE A 44 -0.89 -0.67 -7.07
C PHE A 44 0.56 -0.77 -7.50
N VAL A 45 0.81 -1.37 -8.67
CA VAL A 45 2.14 -1.39 -9.30
C VAL A 45 2.15 -0.54 -10.57
N CYS A 46 3.18 0.28 -10.73
CA CYS A 46 3.46 0.97 -11.99
C CYS A 46 4.14 0.01 -12.97
N LEU A 47 3.54 -0.21 -14.14
CA LEU A 47 4.09 -1.09 -15.16
C LEU A 47 5.29 -0.49 -15.91
N ASN A 48 5.53 0.82 -15.78
CA ASN A 48 6.64 1.50 -16.43
C ASN A 48 7.95 1.41 -15.61
N CYS A 49 7.89 1.65 -14.29
CA CYS A 49 9.08 1.70 -13.43
C CYS A 49 9.09 0.68 -12.28
N GLY A 50 8.03 -0.12 -12.11
CA GLY A 50 7.92 -1.12 -11.04
C GLY A 50 7.59 -0.56 -9.65
N PHE A 51 7.40 0.75 -9.51
CA PHE A 51 7.08 1.37 -8.22
C PHE A 51 5.74 0.88 -7.66
N ILE A 52 5.69 0.61 -6.34
CA ILE A 52 4.51 0.09 -5.64
C ILE A 52 3.91 1.20 -4.78
N ASN A 53 2.64 1.53 -5.00
CA ASN A 53 1.86 2.43 -4.16
C ASN A 53 0.96 1.60 -3.24
N LEU A 54 0.95 1.93 -1.95
CA LEU A 54 0.10 1.33 -0.93
C LEU A 54 -0.85 2.41 -0.40
N TYR A 55 -2.15 2.11 -0.36
CA TYR A 55 -3.18 3.02 0.16
C TYR A 55 -3.98 2.31 1.25
N ALA A 56 -4.05 2.91 2.44
CA ALA A 56 -4.99 2.49 3.48
C ALA A 56 -6.37 3.10 3.17
N GLU A 57 -7.39 2.27 2.98
CA GLU A 57 -8.77 2.75 2.72
C GLU A 57 -9.42 3.37 3.97
N ASP A 58 -9.09 2.84 5.15
CA ASP A 58 -9.82 3.13 6.40
C ASP A 58 -9.03 4.04 7.37
N TYR A 59 -8.19 4.95 6.85
CA TYR A 59 -7.45 5.90 7.69
C TYR A 59 -8.36 7.09 8.07
N PHE A 60 -9.25 6.92 9.07
CA PHE A 60 -10.08 7.97 9.65
C PHE A 60 -10.19 7.85 11.18
#